data_AF-A0A920EDL4-F1
#
_entry.id   AF-A0A920EDL4-F1
#
_cell.length_a   1.000
_cell.length_b   1.000
_cell.length_c   1.000
_cell.angle_alpha   90.00
_cell.angle_beta   90.00
_cell.angle_gamma   90.00
#
_symmetry.space_group_name_H-M   'P 1'
#
loop_
_entity.id
_entity.type
_entity.pdbx_description
1 polymer ?
#
loop_
_entity_poly.entity_id
_entity_poly.type
_entity_poly.pdbx_seq_one_letter_code
_entity_poly.pdbx_strand_id
1 'polypeptide(L)'
;MKELLQSKEAEYSSAADTLNNLAIALPNPASERCPDGGEEDYEVIDITGDCNQAPPMTHSEYGSSWTGLKQKGCGEYGQQVCVPKNEAVLLEFALIQYVMSKLVGKGFTPVVTPVLVREEMMIDAGFFPYRSKSSL
;
A
#
# COMPACT_ATOMS: atom_id res chain seq x y z
N MET A 1 44.14 7.17 -26.45
CA MET A 1 42.80 6.68 -26.87
C MET A 1 42.06 6.01 -25.71
N LYS A 2 42.65 5.03 -25.00
CA LYS A 2 42.02 4.39 -23.82
C LYS A 2 41.69 5.35 -22.67
N GLU A 3 42.60 6.27 -22.31
CA GLU A 3 42.37 7.23 -21.21
C GLU A 3 41.22 8.20 -21.50
N LEU A 4 41.09 8.67 -22.74
CA LEU A 4 40.00 9.54 -23.17
C LEU A 4 38.64 8.81 -23.12
N LEU A 5 38.63 7.52 -23.49
CA LEU A 5 37.44 6.68 -23.41
C LEU A 5 37.01 6.49 -21.95
N GLN A 6 37.95 6.15 -21.07
CA GLN A 6 37.69 5.95 -19.65
C GLN A 6 37.15 7.21 -18.96
N SER A 7 37.67 8.39 -19.32
CA SER A 7 37.15 9.66 -18.81
C SER A 7 35.71 9.94 -19.27
N LYS A 8 35.37 9.61 -20.52
CA LYS A 8 34.03 9.83 -21.07
C LYS A 8 33.01 8.82 -20.58
N GLU A 9 33.42 7.57 -20.34
CA GLU A 9 32.60 6.54 -19.71
C GLU A 9 32.21 6.93 -18.27
N ALA A 10 33.16 7.48 -17.50
CA ALA A 10 32.88 7.98 -16.15
C ALA A 10 31.89 9.16 -16.14
N GLU A 11 32.06 10.11 -17.07
CA GLU A 11 31.14 11.25 -17.23
C GLU A 11 29.74 10.79 -17.65
N TYR A 12 29.65 9.85 -18.59
CA TYR A 12 28.39 9.25 -19.03
C TYR A 12 27.67 8.53 -17.89
N SER A 13 28.39 7.70 -17.12
CA SER A 13 27.81 6.96 -15.99
C SER A 13 27.19 7.92 -14.97
N SER A 14 27.93 8.96 -14.58
CA SER A 14 27.45 9.98 -13.65
C SER A 14 26.20 10.69 -14.17
N ALA A 15 26.20 11.10 -15.45
CA ALA A 15 25.05 11.75 -16.07
C ALA A 15 23.83 10.81 -16.15
N ALA A 16 24.04 9.55 -16.51
CA ALA A 16 22.98 8.54 -16.59
C ALA A 16 22.35 8.29 -15.21
N ASP A 17 23.16 8.20 -14.16
CA ASP A 17 22.67 8.02 -12.79
C ASP A 17 21.84 9.23 -12.34
N THR A 18 22.27 10.46 -12.65
CA THR A 18 21.50 11.67 -12.33
C THR A 18 20.15 11.72 -13.07
N LEU A 19 20.14 11.35 -14.35
CA LEU A 19 18.92 11.29 -15.15
C LEU A 19 17.93 10.27 -14.58
N ASN A 20 18.41 9.06 -14.28
CA ASN A 20 17.56 7.99 -13.74
C ASN A 20 16.95 8.38 -12.39
N ASN A 21 17.74 8.97 -11.49
CA ASN A 21 17.26 9.42 -10.19
C ASN A 21 16.16 10.49 -10.30
N LEU A 22 16.28 11.41 -11.26
CA LEU A 22 15.26 12.43 -11.52
C LEU A 22 14.03 11.84 -12.21
N ALA A 23 14.22 10.91 -13.14
CA ALA A 23 13.14 10.27 -13.89
C ALA A 23 12.21 9.47 -12.97
N ILE A 24 12.77 8.74 -11.99
CA ILE A 24 11.99 7.95 -11.02
C ILE A 24 11.11 8.84 -10.12
N ALA A 25 11.51 10.10 -9.89
CA ALA A 25 10.75 11.03 -9.05
C ALA A 25 9.56 11.68 -9.78
N LEU A 26 9.43 11.51 -11.10
CA LEU A 26 8.34 12.12 -11.87
C LEU A 26 7.04 11.32 -11.67
N PRO A 27 5.96 11.96 -11.19
CA PRO A 27 4.67 11.30 -11.08
C PRO A 27 4.04 11.09 -12.46
N ASN A 28 3.19 10.06 -12.57
CA ASN A 28 2.32 9.91 -13.73
C ASN A 28 1.34 11.11 -13.82
N PRO A 29 1.08 11.67 -15.01
CA PRO A 29 0.10 12.74 -15.17
C PRO A 29 -1.27 12.35 -14.60
N ALA A 30 -1.89 13.28 -13.88
CA ALA A 30 -3.24 13.10 -13.37
C ALA A 30 -4.24 13.00 -14.54
N SER A 31 -5.29 12.20 -14.33
CA SER A 31 -6.42 12.14 -15.26
C SER A 31 -7.20 13.46 -15.24
N GLU A 32 -7.80 13.85 -16.36
CA GLU A 32 -8.67 15.05 -16.47
C GLU A 32 -9.87 15.02 -15.52
N ARG A 33 -10.26 13.83 -15.04
CA ARG A 33 -11.35 13.65 -14.07
C ARG A 33 -10.90 13.88 -12.62
N CYS A 34 -9.60 13.95 -12.34
CA CYS A 34 -9.11 14.16 -10.99
C CYS A 34 -9.34 15.64 -10.61
N PRO A 35 -10.03 15.93 -9.49
CA PRO A 35 -10.15 17.30 -9.01
C PRO A 35 -8.77 17.86 -8.66
N ASP A 36 -8.60 19.15 -8.91
CA ASP A 36 -7.41 19.89 -8.49
C ASP A 36 -7.50 20.17 -6.98
N GLY A 37 -6.45 19.81 -6.23
CA GLY A 37 -6.40 20.10 -4.79
C GLY A 37 -5.76 19.01 -3.96
N GLY A 38 -6.03 19.06 -2.65
CA GLY A 38 -5.57 18.10 -1.65
C GLY A 38 -6.65 17.08 -1.26
N GLU A 39 -6.45 16.42 -0.12
CA GLU A 39 -7.41 15.42 0.40
C GLU A 39 -8.80 16.00 0.68
N GLU A 40 -8.88 17.29 1.03
CA GLU A 40 -10.13 18.00 1.34
C GLU A 40 -10.97 18.33 0.09
N ASP A 41 -10.37 18.33 -1.10
CA ASP A 41 -11.01 18.75 -2.37
C ASP A 41 -11.65 17.55 -3.12
N TYR A 42 -12.02 16.50 -2.39
CA TYR A 42 -12.62 15.31 -2.97
C TYR A 42 -14.05 15.57 -3.47
N GLU A 43 -14.41 14.96 -4.61
CA GLU A 43 -15.76 14.99 -5.16
C GLU A 43 -16.48 13.66 -4.88
N VAL A 44 -17.68 13.72 -4.29
CA VAL A 44 -18.51 12.52 -4.04
C VAL A 44 -19.29 12.16 -5.32
N ILE A 45 -18.91 11.04 -5.94
CA ILE A 45 -19.53 10.57 -7.20
C ILE A 45 -20.85 9.84 -6.95
N ASP A 46 -20.92 9.01 -5.90
CA ASP A 46 -22.09 8.21 -5.59
C ASP A 46 -22.13 7.85 -4.09
N ILE A 47 -23.35 7.74 -3.54
CA ILE A 47 -23.60 7.25 -2.19
C ILE A 47 -24.60 6.11 -2.31
N THR A 48 -24.14 4.89 -2.10
CA THR A 48 -24.98 3.69 -2.14
C THR A 48 -25.30 3.20 -0.72
N GLY A 49 -26.59 3.04 -0.43
CA GLY A 49 -27.10 2.49 0.84
C GLY A 49 -27.43 3.58 1.87
N ASP A 50 -28.00 3.14 3.00
CA ASP A 50 -28.39 4.04 4.09
C ASP A 50 -27.22 4.26 5.08
N CYS A 51 -26.88 5.52 5.34
CA CYS A 51 -25.94 5.90 6.40
C CYS A 51 -26.62 5.82 7.77
N ASN A 52 -26.81 4.58 8.27
CA ASN A 52 -27.40 4.34 9.58
C ASN A 52 -26.56 4.98 10.70
N GLN A 53 -27.24 5.37 11.78
CA GLN A 53 -26.57 5.89 12.97
C GLN A 53 -25.60 4.83 13.53
N ALA A 54 -24.33 5.22 13.70
CA ALA A 54 -23.32 4.33 14.23
C ALA A 54 -23.67 3.93 15.68
N PRO A 55 -23.47 2.64 16.07
CA PRO A 55 -23.61 2.23 17.45
C PRO A 55 -22.62 3.00 18.35
N PRO A 56 -22.92 3.15 19.65
CA PRO A 56 -22.09 3.94 20.57
C PRO A 56 -20.72 3.32 20.85
N MET A 57 -20.47 2.10 20.38
CA MET A 57 -19.22 1.37 20.60
C MET A 57 -18.30 1.52 19.39
N THR A 58 -17.02 1.75 19.66
CA THR A 58 -15.97 1.73 18.64
C THR A 58 -15.65 0.31 18.20
N HIS A 59 -15.08 0.15 17.00
CA HIS A 59 -14.66 -1.16 16.48
C HIS A 59 -13.66 -1.87 17.41
N SER A 60 -12.80 -1.12 18.10
CA SER A 60 -11.80 -1.65 19.06
C SER A 60 -12.46 -2.22 20.31
N GLU A 61 -13.43 -1.49 20.88
CA GLU A 61 -14.21 -1.95 22.04
C GLU A 61 -15.06 -3.17 21.68
N TYR A 62 -15.65 -3.17 20.49
CA TYR A 62 -16.40 -4.31 19.97
C TYR A 62 -15.51 -5.54 19.80
N GLY A 63 -14.36 -5.41 19.13
CA GLY A 63 -13.40 -6.50 18.96
C GLY A 63 -12.89 -7.05 20.30
N SER A 64 -12.66 -6.16 21.28
CA SER A 64 -12.25 -6.53 22.63
C SER A 64 -13.31 -7.34 23.36
N SER A 65 -14.58 -6.94 23.26
CA SER A 65 -15.71 -7.59 23.93
C SER A 65 -16.12 -8.91 23.28
N TRP A 66 -16.17 -8.97 21.94
CA TRP A 66 -16.66 -10.13 21.20
C TRP A 66 -15.62 -11.22 21.03
N THR A 67 -14.38 -10.85 20.68
CA THR A 67 -13.33 -11.82 20.29
C THR A 67 -12.10 -11.80 21.19
N GLY A 68 -12.07 -10.92 22.20
CA GLY A 68 -10.89 -10.70 23.01
C GLY A 68 -9.73 -10.08 22.21
N LEU A 69 -10.02 -9.46 21.07
CA LEU A 69 -9.04 -8.78 20.22
C LEU A 69 -8.56 -7.54 20.97
N LYS A 70 -7.32 -7.61 21.46
CA LYS A 70 -6.66 -6.48 22.13
C LYS A 70 -5.61 -5.93 21.20
N GLN A 71 -5.65 -4.62 20.96
CA GLN A 71 -4.51 -3.90 20.41
C GLN A 71 -3.36 -4.05 21.41
N LYS A 72 -2.31 -4.80 21.04
CA LYS A 72 -1.14 -4.88 21.89
C LYS A 72 -0.33 -3.61 21.67
N GLY A 73 -0.20 -2.81 22.72
CA GLY A 73 0.79 -1.73 22.74
C GLY A 73 2.19 -2.33 22.58
N CYS A 74 3.04 -1.62 21.81
CA CYS A 74 4.47 -1.82 21.56
C CYS A 74 5.12 -3.00 22.32
N GLY A 75 4.80 -4.24 21.91
CA GLY A 75 5.43 -5.46 22.41
C GLY A 75 6.43 -5.99 21.38
N GLU A 76 6.71 -7.30 21.44
CA GLU A 76 7.65 -8.04 20.58
C GLU A 76 7.42 -7.86 19.06
N TYR A 77 6.26 -7.35 18.63
CA TYR A 77 5.85 -7.25 17.23
C TYR A 77 5.80 -5.80 16.68
N GLY A 78 6.20 -4.80 17.48
CA GLY A 78 6.18 -3.38 17.08
C GLY A 78 4.92 -2.62 17.53
N GLN A 79 4.83 -1.33 17.15
CA GLN A 79 3.71 -0.46 17.51
C GLN A 79 2.44 -0.83 16.70
N GLN A 80 1.27 -0.74 17.35
CA GLN A 80 -0.07 -0.92 16.75
C GLN A 80 -0.41 -2.30 16.18
N VAL A 81 0.20 -3.39 16.67
CA VAL A 81 -0.16 -4.74 16.20
C VAL A 81 -1.44 -5.26 16.89
N CYS A 82 -2.43 -5.65 16.09
CA CYS A 82 -3.64 -6.36 16.51
C CYS A 82 -3.52 -7.84 16.14
N VAL A 83 -3.76 -8.73 17.10
CA VAL A 83 -3.72 -10.18 16.86
C VAL A 83 -5.14 -10.73 16.99
N PRO A 84 -5.79 -11.13 15.88
CA PRO A 84 -7.13 -11.72 15.93
C PRO A 84 -7.10 -13.09 16.61
N LYS A 85 -8.20 -13.44 17.28
CA LYS A 85 -8.39 -14.71 17.99
C LYS A 85 -9.80 -15.25 17.78
N ASN A 86 -9.95 -16.56 17.97
CA ASN A 86 -11.22 -17.27 17.97
C ASN A 86 -12.06 -16.98 16.72
N GLU A 87 -13.30 -16.52 16.90
CA GLU A 87 -14.26 -16.23 15.85
C GLU A 87 -13.79 -15.14 14.88
N ALA A 88 -12.92 -14.22 15.33
CA ALA A 88 -12.36 -13.18 14.46
C ALA A 88 -11.51 -13.77 13.33
N VAL A 89 -10.75 -14.84 13.64
CA VAL A 89 -9.90 -15.54 12.66
C VAL A 89 -10.77 -16.28 11.64
N LEU A 90 -11.85 -16.93 12.11
CA LEU A 90 -12.80 -17.60 11.22
C LEU A 90 -13.50 -16.60 10.30
N LEU A 91 -13.84 -15.42 10.82
CA LEU A 91 -14.44 -14.34 10.03
C LEU A 91 -13.48 -13.83 8.95
N GLU A 92 -12.20 -13.64 9.27
CA GLU A 92 -11.18 -13.23 8.31
C GLU A 92 -11.07 -14.23 7.15
N PHE A 93 -10.95 -15.52 7.45
CA PHE A 93 -10.91 -16.56 6.41
C PHE A 93 -12.21 -16.63 5.61
N ALA A 94 -13.37 -16.46 6.24
CA ALA A 94 -14.66 -16.44 5.55
C ALA A 94 -14.76 -15.28 4.55
N LEU A 95 -14.28 -14.09 4.91
CA LEU A 95 -14.24 -12.92 4.04
C LEU A 95 -13.30 -13.14 2.84
N ILE A 96 -12.10 -13.67 3.08
CA ILE A 96 -11.15 -14.02 2.02
C ILE A 96 -11.80 -15.00 1.05
N GLN A 97 -12.37 -16.10 1.54
CA GLN A 97 -13.00 -17.12 0.71
C GLN A 97 -14.20 -16.57 -0.09
N TYR A 98 -15.01 -15.71 0.51
CA TYR A 98 -16.15 -15.07 -0.16
C TYR A 98 -15.70 -14.20 -1.33
N VAL A 99 -14.71 -13.32 -1.11
CA VAL A 99 -14.18 -12.44 -2.17
C VAL A 99 -13.54 -13.25 -3.29
N MET A 100 -12.73 -14.25 -2.94
CA MET A 100 -12.08 -15.13 -3.91
C MET A 100 -13.12 -15.84 -4.78
N SER A 101 -14.16 -16.43 -4.17
CA SER A 101 -15.24 -17.10 -4.91
C SER A 101 -15.98 -16.14 -5.85
N LYS A 102 -16.25 -14.92 -5.39
CA LYS A 102 -16.93 -13.88 -6.19
C LYS A 102 -16.11 -13.43 -7.39
N LEU A 103 -14.79 -13.27 -7.24
CA LEU A 103 -13.91 -12.84 -8.33
C LEU A 103 -13.64 -13.98 -9.32
N VAL A 104 -13.44 -15.21 -8.84
CA VAL A 104 -13.32 -16.39 -9.70
C VAL A 104 -14.58 -16.57 -10.55
N GLY A 105 -15.78 -16.37 -9.97
CA GLY A 105 -17.05 -16.39 -10.70
C GLY A 105 -17.17 -15.30 -11.78
N LYS A 106 -16.38 -14.23 -11.72
CA LYS A 106 -16.27 -13.19 -12.75
C LYS A 106 -15.16 -13.45 -13.78
N GLY A 107 -14.45 -14.58 -13.69
CA GLY A 107 -13.40 -14.97 -14.64
C GLY A 107 -11.98 -14.55 -14.25
N PHE A 108 -11.74 -14.09 -13.02
CA PHE A 108 -10.39 -13.80 -12.53
C PHE A 108 -9.63 -15.09 -12.19
N THR A 109 -8.35 -15.16 -12.55
CA THR A 109 -7.46 -16.27 -12.19
C THR A 109 -6.82 -15.99 -10.82
N PRO A 110 -7.03 -16.86 -9.81
CA PRO A 110 -6.43 -16.68 -8.50
C PRO A 110 -4.92 -16.98 -8.56
N VAL A 111 -4.09 -16.08 -8.02
CA VAL A 111 -2.63 -16.23 -7.97
C VAL A 111 -2.16 -15.96 -6.56
N VAL A 112 -1.29 -16.83 -6.02
CA VAL A 112 -0.58 -16.61 -4.76
C VAL A 112 0.78 -16.01 -5.08
N THR A 113 1.01 -14.77 -4.64
CA THR A 113 2.26 -14.04 -4.90
C THR A 113 3.26 -14.22 -3.76
N PRO A 114 4.58 -14.17 -4.04
CA PRO A 114 5.59 -14.14 -2.98
C PRO A 114 5.49 -12.82 -2.19
N VAL A 115 5.72 -12.90 -0.88
CA VAL A 115 5.68 -11.73 0.02
C VAL A 115 7.02 -10.99 0.07
N LEU A 116 8.13 -11.71 -0.16
CA LEU A 116 9.47 -11.13 -0.20
C LEU A 116 9.86 -10.84 -1.65
N VAL A 117 10.10 -9.56 -1.93
CA VAL A 117 10.51 -9.06 -3.25
C VAL A 117 11.83 -8.30 -3.15
N ARG A 118 12.55 -8.19 -4.27
CA ARG A 118 13.78 -7.40 -4.35
C ARG A 118 13.47 -5.92 -4.39
N GLU A 119 14.40 -5.10 -3.92
CA GLU A 119 14.27 -3.64 -3.89
C GLU A 119 14.02 -3.04 -5.29
N GLU A 120 14.71 -3.55 -6.32
CA GLU A 120 14.52 -3.15 -7.72
C GLU A 120 13.04 -3.19 -8.16
N MET A 121 12.31 -4.25 -7.77
CA MET A 121 10.90 -4.42 -8.11
C MET A 121 9.99 -3.42 -7.38
N MET A 122 10.41 -2.94 -6.20
CA MET A 122 9.68 -1.94 -5.41
C MET A 122 9.88 -0.53 -5.98
N ILE A 123 11.05 -0.25 -6.57
CA ILE A 123 11.31 0.99 -7.31
C ILE A 123 10.45 1.01 -8.57
N ASP A 124 10.44 -0.09 -9.33
CA ASP A 124 9.65 -0.20 -10.55
C ASP A 124 8.13 -0.09 -10.30
N ALA A 125 7.66 -0.60 -9.17
CA ALA A 125 6.27 -0.46 -8.74
C ALA A 125 5.93 0.94 -8.16
N GLY A 126 6.92 1.83 -8.02
CA GLY A 126 6.74 3.20 -7.52
C GLY A 126 6.60 3.32 -6.00
N PHE A 127 6.90 2.27 -5.23
CA PHE A 127 6.89 2.33 -3.75
C PHE A 127 8.09 3.10 -3.19
N PHE A 128 9.26 2.94 -3.82
CA PHE A 128 10.47 3.69 -3.51
C PHE A 128 10.83 4.60 -4.70
N PRO A 129 11.44 5.77 -4.50
CA PRO A 129 12.07 6.30 -3.28
C PRO A 129 11.19 7.27 -2.45
N TYR A 130 9.85 7.11 -2.47
CA TYR A 130 8.91 8.11 -1.92
C TYR A 130 9.10 8.47 -0.43
N ARG A 131 9.86 7.69 0.37
CA ARG A 131 10.06 7.97 1.80
C ARG A 131 11.44 7.62 2.37
N SER A 132 12.52 7.90 1.64
CA SER A 132 13.88 7.53 2.08
C SER A 132 14.59 8.51 3.02
N LYS A 133 14.06 9.68 3.39
CA LYS A 133 14.72 10.58 4.37
C LYS A 133 13.71 11.48 5.08
N SER A 134 13.73 11.46 6.41
CA SER A 134 13.01 12.31 7.37
C SER A 134 11.76 11.67 8.01
N SER A 135 11.78 11.68 9.35
CA SER A 135 10.72 11.30 10.30
C SER A 135 10.70 9.83 10.78
N LEU A 136 11.81 9.40 11.36
CA LEU A 136 11.83 8.77 12.69
C LEU A 136 12.73 9.60 13.61
#